data_AF-A0A961MEZ4-F1
#
_entry.id   AF-A0A961MEZ4-F1
#
_cell.length_a   1.000
_cell.length_b   1.000
_cell.length_c   1.000
_cell.angle_alpha   90.00
_cell.angle_beta   90.00
_cell.angle_gamma   90.00
#
_symmetry.space_group_name_H-M   'P 1'
#
loop_
_entity.id
_entity.type
_entity.pdbx_description
1 polymer ?
#
loop_
_entity_poly.entity_id
_entity_poly.type
_entity_poly.pdbx_seq_one_letter_code
_entity_poly.pdbx_strand_id
1 'polypeptide(L)'
;MRASIVVAAAAGIILITGSAQAWERLHTEAEYRARVVGHRTSVGDRGHVTVHPDGTVTGVWGGQPVVGAWTWDGGYYCRNLRIGSTETGTNCQRIEVQGNQIRSTNDRGNGSSMVGQLD
;
A
#
# COMPACT_ATOMS: atom_id res chain seq x y z
N MET A 1 -22.41 56.38 -35.28
CA MET A 1 -22.40 54.93 -34.99
C MET A 1 -21.32 54.63 -33.97
N ARG A 2 -21.66 54.47 -32.69
CA ARG A 2 -20.83 53.83 -31.65
C ARG A 2 -21.77 53.38 -30.53
N ALA A 3 -22.13 52.10 -30.50
CA ALA A 3 -22.78 51.48 -29.35
C ALA A 3 -21.74 50.57 -28.69
N SER A 4 -21.24 50.97 -27.53
CA SER A 4 -20.29 50.18 -26.75
C SER A 4 -21.06 49.15 -25.94
N ILE A 5 -20.91 47.87 -26.27
CA ILE A 5 -21.41 46.76 -25.46
C ILE A 5 -20.35 46.48 -24.39
N VAL A 6 -20.70 46.74 -23.13
CA VAL A 6 -19.91 46.30 -21.98
C VAL A 6 -20.31 44.86 -21.68
N VAL A 7 -19.44 43.90 -22.04
CA VAL A 7 -19.59 42.51 -21.60
C VAL A 7 -18.86 42.37 -20.26
N ALA A 8 -19.61 42.26 -19.18
CA ALA A 8 -19.08 41.91 -17.87
C ALA A 8 -18.77 40.40 -17.85
N ALA A 9 -17.49 40.03 -17.90
CA ALA A 9 -17.04 38.65 -17.73
C ALA A 9 -17.01 38.30 -16.24
N ALA A 10 -18.00 37.53 -15.77
CA ALA A 10 -17.98 36.94 -14.44
C ALA A 10 -17.00 35.76 -14.40
N ALA A 11 -15.82 35.96 -13.80
CA ALA A 11 -14.84 34.91 -13.58
C ALA A 11 -15.32 33.96 -12.47
N GLY A 12 -15.87 32.80 -12.85
CA GLY A 12 -16.21 31.73 -11.92
C GLY A 12 -14.96 31.00 -11.44
N ILE A 13 -14.68 31.07 -10.14
CA ILE A 13 -13.60 30.31 -9.49
C ILE A 13 -14.03 28.83 -9.43
N ILE A 14 -13.43 27.99 -10.26
CA ILE A 14 -13.56 26.52 -10.14
C ILE A 14 -12.61 26.08 -9.04
N LEU A 15 -13.14 25.78 -7.85
CA LEU A 15 -12.39 25.14 -6.78
C LEU A 15 -12.21 23.66 -7.17
N ILE A 16 -11.02 23.32 -7.66
CA ILE A 16 -10.62 21.93 -7.87
C ILE A 16 -10.34 21.36 -6.48
N THR A 17 -11.33 20.70 -5.87
CA THR A 17 -11.12 19.94 -4.63
C THR A 17 -10.27 18.71 -4.97
N GLY A 18 -8.97 18.81 -4.77
CA GLY A 18 -8.09 17.64 -4.74
C GLY A 18 -8.54 16.73 -3.60
N SER A 19 -9.20 15.61 -3.93
CA SER A 19 -9.53 14.59 -2.94
C SER A 19 -8.25 13.84 -2.60
N ALA A 20 -7.72 14.07 -1.40
CA ALA A 20 -6.79 13.12 -0.81
C ALA A 20 -7.55 11.80 -0.67
N GLN A 21 -7.16 10.76 -1.41
CA GLN A 21 -7.79 9.46 -1.30
C GLN A 21 -7.69 8.99 0.16
N ALA A 22 -8.74 8.45 0.76
CA ALA A 22 -8.63 7.88 2.09
C ALA A 22 -7.86 6.55 2.05
N TRP A 23 -7.27 6.13 3.17
CA TRP A 23 -6.76 4.77 3.31
C TRP A 23 -7.92 3.78 3.34
N GLU A 24 -7.90 2.80 2.45
CA GLU A 24 -8.90 1.75 2.33
C GLU A 24 -8.35 0.46 2.95
N ARG A 25 -9.03 -0.08 3.96
CA ARG A 25 -8.65 -1.37 4.55
C ARG A 25 -9.05 -2.51 3.63
N LEU A 26 -8.13 -3.46 3.43
CA LEU A 26 -8.43 -4.73 2.77
C LEU A 26 -8.93 -5.73 3.82
N HIS A 27 -10.09 -6.34 3.58
CA HIS A 27 -10.79 -7.22 4.50
C HIS A 27 -10.76 -8.70 4.08
N THR A 28 -10.52 -8.96 2.80
CA THR A 28 -10.53 -10.31 2.23
C THR A 28 -9.23 -10.65 1.49
N GLU A 29 -8.95 -11.94 1.37
CA GLU A 29 -7.82 -12.42 0.57
C GLU A 29 -7.95 -12.01 -0.90
N ALA A 30 -9.17 -12.04 -1.44
CA ALA A 30 -9.43 -11.66 -2.82
C ALA A 30 -9.04 -10.20 -3.10
N GLU A 31 -9.41 -9.28 -2.19
CA GLU A 31 -9.00 -7.87 -2.28
C GLU A 31 -7.49 -7.72 -2.18
N TYR A 32 -6.84 -8.43 -1.25
CA TYR A 32 -5.38 -8.40 -1.11
C TYR A 32 -4.67 -8.92 -2.37
N ARG A 33 -5.11 -10.06 -2.90
CA ARG A 33 -4.56 -10.63 -4.14
C ARG A 33 -4.72 -9.68 -5.31
N ALA A 34 -5.89 -9.06 -5.46
CA ALA A 34 -6.15 -8.13 -6.56
C ALA A 34 -5.30 -6.84 -6.48
N ARG A 35 -4.89 -6.42 -5.29
CA ARG A 35 -4.21 -5.13 -5.08
C ARG A 35 -2.70 -5.23 -4.87
N VAL A 36 -2.20 -6.35 -4.36
CA VAL A 36 -0.82 -6.43 -3.83
C VAL A 36 -0.03 -7.60 -4.43
N VAL A 37 -0.67 -8.74 -4.69
CA VAL A 37 0.04 -9.93 -5.18
C VAL A 37 0.54 -9.70 -6.60
N GLY A 38 1.79 -10.05 -6.85
CA GLY A 38 2.50 -9.80 -8.11
C GLY A 38 3.18 -8.42 -8.18
N HIS A 39 2.83 -7.50 -7.27
CA HIS A 39 3.45 -6.18 -7.19
C HIS A 39 4.63 -6.19 -6.22
N ARG A 40 5.62 -5.34 -6.51
CA ARG A 40 6.72 -5.08 -5.59
C ARG A 40 6.29 -3.98 -4.63
N THR A 41 6.46 -4.23 -3.33
CA THR A 41 6.29 -3.22 -2.28
C THR A 41 7.66 -2.69 -1.88
N SER A 42 7.96 -1.43 -2.21
CA SER A 42 9.23 -0.75 -1.91
C SER A 42 9.09 0.22 -0.73
N VAL A 43 10.03 0.20 0.23
CA VAL A 43 10.03 1.05 1.42
C VAL A 43 11.30 1.90 1.47
N GLY A 44 11.33 2.94 0.63
CA GLY A 44 12.50 3.81 0.46
C GLY A 44 13.79 2.99 0.30
N ASP A 45 14.86 3.42 0.98
CA ASP A 45 16.15 2.71 0.93
C ASP A 45 16.23 1.51 1.89
N ARG A 46 15.17 1.22 2.66
CA ARG A 46 15.19 0.10 3.62
C ARG A 46 15.14 -1.25 2.92
N GLY A 47 14.44 -1.33 1.80
CA GLY A 47 14.24 -2.58 1.09
C GLY A 47 12.90 -2.69 0.38
N HIS A 48 12.62 -3.89 -0.07
CA HIS A 48 11.40 -4.22 -0.81
C HIS A 48 11.03 -5.69 -0.59
N VAL A 49 9.76 -6.00 -0.81
CA VAL A 49 9.25 -7.37 -0.89
C VAL A 49 8.26 -7.50 -2.03
N THR A 50 8.20 -8.67 -2.64
CA THR A 50 7.18 -9.07 -3.60
C THR A 50 6.46 -10.28 -3.04
N VAL A 51 5.14 -10.23 -3.08
CA VAL A 51 4.29 -11.34 -2.69
C VAL A 51 3.82 -12.05 -3.96
N HIS A 52 4.12 -13.34 -4.07
CA HIS A 52 3.89 -14.11 -5.29
C HIS A 52 2.53 -14.82 -5.27
N PRO A 53 1.96 -15.15 -6.46
CA PRO A 53 0.67 -15.83 -6.57
C PRO A 53 0.61 -17.18 -5.83
N ASP A 54 1.74 -17.88 -5.74
CA ASP A 54 1.89 -19.18 -5.09
C ASP A 54 1.95 -19.11 -3.55
N GLY A 55 1.87 -17.92 -2.96
CA GLY A 55 1.92 -17.73 -1.52
C GLY A 55 3.32 -17.45 -0.96
N THR A 56 4.36 -17.44 -1.80
CA THR A 56 5.71 -17.12 -1.36
C THR A 56 5.96 -15.60 -1.29
N VAL A 57 6.93 -15.20 -0.47
CA VAL A 57 7.39 -13.81 -0.34
C VAL A 57 8.89 -13.79 -0.60
N THR A 58 9.35 -12.89 -1.46
CA THR A 58 10.78 -12.68 -1.71
C THR A 58 11.14 -11.21 -1.67
N GLY A 59 12.40 -10.87 -1.41
CA GLY A 59 12.83 -9.47 -1.51
C GLY A 59 14.22 -9.23 -0.93
N VAL A 60 14.49 -7.98 -0.56
CA VAL A 60 15.71 -7.56 0.13
C VAL A 60 15.32 -6.57 1.22
N TRP A 61 15.84 -6.75 2.42
CA TRP A 61 15.62 -5.84 3.56
C TRP A 61 16.91 -5.59 4.31
N GLY A 62 17.29 -4.33 4.48
CA GLY A 62 18.58 -3.95 5.08
C GLY A 62 19.78 -4.56 4.35
N GLY A 63 19.68 -4.71 3.03
CA GLY A 63 20.71 -5.36 2.20
C GLY A 63 20.79 -6.88 2.33
N GLN A 64 19.89 -7.52 3.08
CA GLN A 64 19.85 -8.99 3.23
C GLN A 64 18.66 -9.59 2.47
N PRO A 65 18.78 -10.80 1.92
CA PRO A 65 17.68 -11.45 1.21
C PRO A 65 16.52 -11.75 2.15
N VAL A 66 15.30 -11.52 1.67
CA VAL A 66 14.05 -11.91 2.33
C VAL A 66 13.47 -13.10 1.59
N VAL A 67 13.11 -14.14 2.33
CA VAL A 67 12.24 -15.22 1.85
C VAL A 67 11.17 -15.51 2.89
N GLY A 68 10.04 -16.05 2.46
CA GLY A 68 9.00 -16.47 3.40
C GLY A 68 7.72 -16.86 2.68
N ALA A 69 6.66 -16.92 3.46
CA ALA A 69 5.33 -17.22 2.98
C ALA A 69 4.29 -16.40 3.73
N TRP A 70 3.09 -16.37 3.16
CA TRP A 70 1.95 -15.71 3.76
C TRP A 70 0.68 -16.53 3.61
N THR A 71 -0.29 -16.21 4.45
CA THR A 71 -1.67 -16.69 4.40
C THR A 71 -2.62 -15.55 4.77
N TRP A 72 -3.89 -15.69 4.37
CA TRP A 72 -4.95 -14.83 4.87
C TRP A 72 -5.65 -15.49 6.04
N ASP A 73 -5.81 -14.76 7.15
CA ASP A 73 -6.54 -15.27 8.33
C ASP A 73 -7.33 -14.15 9.01
N GLY A 74 -8.64 -14.34 9.15
CA GLY A 74 -9.51 -13.46 9.92
C GLY A 74 -9.49 -11.98 9.49
N GLY A 75 -9.25 -11.70 8.21
CA GLY A 75 -9.16 -10.32 7.69
C GLY A 75 -7.80 -9.66 7.87
N TYR A 76 -6.74 -10.46 7.96
CA TYR A 76 -5.35 -10.03 8.10
C TYR A 76 -4.41 -10.79 7.18
N TYR A 77 -3.36 -10.11 6.74
CA TYR A 77 -2.22 -10.70 6.05
C TYR A 77 -1.25 -11.28 7.10
N CYS A 78 -1.21 -12.60 7.24
CA CYS A 78 -0.32 -13.28 8.17
C CYS A 78 0.90 -13.80 7.42
N ARG A 79 2.09 -13.39 7.83
CA ARG A 79 3.36 -13.74 7.18
C ARG A 79 4.38 -14.21 8.18
N ASN A 80 5.25 -15.10 7.72
CA ASN A 80 6.46 -15.51 8.42
C ASN A 80 7.62 -15.40 7.44
N LEU A 81 8.64 -14.63 7.82
CA LEU A 81 9.74 -14.24 6.96
C LEU A 81 11.07 -14.63 7.60
N ARG A 82 12.05 -14.91 6.75
CA ARG A 82 13.47 -14.97 7.10
C ARG A 82 14.20 -13.86 6.37
N ILE A 83 14.97 -13.06 7.12
CA ILE A 83 15.82 -11.99 6.60
C ILE A 83 17.28 -12.36 6.87
N GLY A 84 18.05 -12.64 5.82
CA GLY A 84 19.39 -13.22 5.99
C GLY A 84 19.28 -14.53 6.78
N SER A 85 19.95 -14.65 7.93
CA SER A 85 19.85 -15.82 8.81
C SER A 85 18.79 -15.71 9.92
N THR A 86 18.04 -14.62 9.96
CA THR A 86 17.14 -14.29 11.09
C THR A 86 15.69 -14.58 10.74
N GLU A 87 15.03 -15.45 11.51
CA GLU A 87 13.59 -15.67 11.46
C GLU A 87 12.84 -14.54 12.16
N THR A 88 11.79 -14.00 11.54
CA THR A 88 10.95 -12.96 12.14
C THR A 88 9.82 -13.54 12.99
N GLY A 89 9.52 -14.83 12.78
CA GLY A 89 8.30 -15.47 13.29
C GLY A 89 7.04 -14.98 12.57
N THR A 90 5.92 -15.59 12.94
CA THR A 90 4.62 -15.24 12.38
C THR A 90 4.11 -13.93 12.96
N ASN A 91 3.71 -13.01 12.09
CA ASN A 91 2.97 -11.84 12.50
C ASN A 91 1.77 -11.64 11.56
N CYS A 92 0.65 -11.15 12.08
CA CYS A 92 -0.54 -10.83 11.29
C CYS A 92 -0.71 -9.33 11.19
N GLN A 93 -0.89 -8.81 9.97
CA GLN A 93 -0.90 -7.39 9.66
C GLN A 93 -2.27 -6.94 9.16
N ARG A 94 -2.71 -5.77 9.61
CA ARG A 94 -3.78 -5.03 8.93
C ARG A 94 -3.16 -4.39 7.69
N ILE A 95 -3.80 -4.59 6.54
CA ILE A 95 -3.38 -4.00 5.27
C ILE A 95 -4.38 -2.94 4.84
N GLU A 96 -3.86 -1.77 4.50
CA GLU A 96 -4.61 -0.65 3.97
C GLU A 96 -3.91 -0.12 2.72
N VAL A 97 -4.65 0.40 1.75
CA VAL A 97 -4.12 0.90 0.49
C VAL A 97 -4.66 2.30 0.18
N GLN A 98 -3.87 3.10 -0.52
CA GLN A 98 -4.23 4.45 -0.95
C GLN A 98 -3.51 4.72 -2.28
N GLY A 99 -4.24 4.66 -3.40
CA GLY A 99 -3.62 4.68 -4.73
C GLY A 99 -2.60 3.54 -4.89
N ASN A 100 -1.34 3.89 -5.18
CA ASN A 100 -0.21 2.97 -5.27
C ASN A 100 0.54 2.80 -3.95
N GLN A 101 0.00 3.27 -2.83
CA GLN A 101 0.63 3.12 -1.52
C GLN A 101 -0.03 1.97 -0.75
N ILE A 102 0.77 1.27 0.03
CA ILE A 102 0.33 0.24 0.95
C ILE A 102 0.81 0.57 2.36
N ARG A 103 -0.10 0.49 3.33
CA ARG A 103 0.20 0.58 4.76
C ARG A 103 -0.02 -0.78 5.39
N SER A 104 1.01 -1.27 6.07
CA SER A 104 0.97 -2.49 6.86
C SER A 104 1.12 -2.13 8.33
N THR A 105 0.15 -2.50 9.16
CA THR A 105 0.20 -2.32 10.62
C THR A 105 0.34 -3.67 11.31
N ASN A 106 1.41 -3.85 12.09
CA ASN A 106 1.71 -5.08 12.82
C ASN A 106 0.64 -5.43 13.88
N ASP A 107 0.71 -6.65 14.40
CA ASP A 107 -0.07 -7.13 15.56
C ASP A 107 -1.57 -6.94 15.41
N ARG A 108 -2.10 -7.38 14.26
CA ARG A 108 -3.50 -7.25 13.85
C ARG A 108 -4.00 -5.80 13.90
N GLY A 109 -3.12 -4.84 13.65
CA GLY A 109 -3.46 -3.42 13.63
C GLY A 109 -3.15 -2.64 14.91
N ASN A 110 -2.56 -3.28 15.92
CA ASN A 110 -2.23 -2.68 17.22
C ASN A 110 -0.74 -2.33 17.37
N GLY A 111 0.10 -2.73 16.41
CA GLY A 111 1.53 -2.50 16.42
C GLY A 111 1.96 -1.30 15.58
N SER A 112 3.26 -1.25 15.30
CA SER A 112 3.85 -0.24 14.43
C SER A 112 3.33 -0.35 12.99
N SER A 113 3.25 0.80 12.32
CA SER A 113 2.84 0.88 10.91
C SER A 113 4.02 1.25 10.02
N MET A 114 4.00 0.72 8.80
CA MET A 114 4.95 1.04 7.75
C MET A 114 4.20 1.29 6.45
N VAL A 115 4.64 2.30 5.70
CA VAL A 115 4.10 2.62 4.38
C VAL A 115 5.15 2.27 3.32
N GLY A 116 4.71 1.57 2.28
CA GLY A 116 5.48 1.28 1.08
C GLY A 116 4.76 1.75 -0.18
N GLN A 117 5.47 1.75 -1.31
CA GLN A 117 4.91 1.98 -2.65
C GLN A 117 4.77 0.63 -3.36
N LEU A 118 3.66 0.46 -4.08
CA LEU A 118 3.39 -0.65 -4.99
C LEU A 118 3.85 -0.24 -6.38
N ASP A 119 4.75 -1.05 -6.94
CA ASP A 119 5.29 -0.91 -8.31
C ASP A 119 4.64 -1.93 -9.26
#